data_AF-A0A8S0G409-F1
#
_entry.id   AF-A0A8S0G409-F1
#
_cell.length_a   1.000
_cell.length_b   1.000
_cell.length_c   1.000
_cell.angle_alpha   90.00
_cell.angle_beta   90.00
_cell.angle_gamma   90.00
#
_symmetry.space_group_name_H-M   'P 1'
#
loop_
_entity.id
_entity.type
_entity.pdbx_description
1 polymer ?
#
loop_
_entity_poly.entity_id
_entity_poly.type
_entity_poly.pdbx_seq_one_letter_code
_entity_poly.pdbx_strand_id
1 'polypeptide(L)'
;MVLYALGHSESLPRVAARFNIPSHNTVKNWIKGYRKSGNEAFIRRRKEKSMTRSDDTHENEANMTPEEMKNELRYLRAENARI
;
A
#
# COMPACT_ATOMS: atom_id res chain seq x y z
N MET A 1 7.81 -17.46 -0.78
CA MET A 1 9.29 -17.54 -0.67
C MET A 1 9.74 -17.80 0.77
N VAL A 2 9.48 -16.92 1.75
CA VAL A 2 9.90 -17.18 3.16
C VAL A 2 9.22 -18.42 3.76
N LEU A 3 7.93 -18.62 3.52
CA LEU A 3 7.23 -19.85 3.92
C LEU A 3 7.84 -21.12 3.29
N TYR A 4 8.30 -21.02 2.05
CA TYR A 4 8.97 -22.12 1.36
C TYR A 4 10.33 -22.43 1.99
N ALA A 5 11.11 -21.40 2.35
CA ALA A 5 12.38 -21.56 3.06
C ALA A 5 12.24 -22.11 4.50
N LEU A 6 11.07 -21.95 5.11
CA LEU A 6 10.76 -22.48 6.44
C LEU A 6 10.20 -23.91 6.39
N GLY A 7 9.46 -24.25 5.33
CA GLY A 7 8.89 -25.59 5.12
C GLY A 7 9.85 -26.58 4.47
N HIS A 8 10.81 -26.11 3.67
CA HIS A 8 11.90 -26.93 3.15
C HIS A 8 13.16 -26.72 3.99
N SER A 9 13.76 -27.79 4.49
CA SER A 9 15.09 -27.82 5.10
C SER A 9 16.22 -27.62 4.06
N GLU A 10 15.98 -26.84 3.01
CA GLU A 10 17.01 -26.42 2.05
C GLU A 10 17.82 -25.27 2.66
N SER A 11 19.13 -25.26 2.39
CA SER A 11 20.01 -24.21 2.90
C SER A 11 19.65 -22.84 2.31
N LEU A 12 19.79 -21.77 3.11
CA LEU A 12 19.52 -20.38 2.69
C LEU A 12 20.17 -19.99 1.34
N PRO A 13 21.40 -20.43 1.00
CA PRO A 13 22.00 -20.17 -0.31
C PRO A 13 21.25 -20.84 -1.46
N ARG A 14 20.75 -22.06 -1.26
CA ARG A 14 19.98 -22.83 -2.25
C ARG A 14 18.67 -22.11 -2.58
N VAL A 15 17.98 -21.63 -1.54
CA VAL A 15 16.77 -20.81 -1.68
C VAL A 15 17.09 -19.51 -2.40
N ALA A 16 18.16 -18.81 -2.02
CA ALA A 16 18.57 -17.57 -2.69
C ALA A 16 18.82 -17.79 -4.18
N ALA A 17 19.56 -18.84 -4.55
CA ALA A 17 19.83 -19.19 -5.94
C ALA A 17 18.54 -19.52 -6.72
N ARG A 18 17.62 -20.29 -6.12
CA ARG A 18 16.33 -20.66 -6.73
C ARG A 18 15.46 -19.43 -7.06
N PHE A 19 15.49 -18.41 -6.20
CA PHE A 19 14.73 -17.18 -6.38
C PHE A 19 15.55 -16.05 -7.01
N ASN A 20 16.73 -16.36 -7.57
CA ASN A 20 17.65 -15.40 -8.20
C ASN A 20 18.00 -14.19 -7.30
N ILE A 21 18.18 -14.44 -6.01
CA ILE A 21 18.52 -13.43 -5.02
C ILE A 21 20.04 -13.35 -4.89
N PRO A 22 20.67 -12.16 -5.08
CA PRO A 22 22.12 -12.02 -5.08
C PRO A 22 22.79 -12.40 -3.76
N SER A 23 22.07 -12.29 -2.64
CA SER A 23 22.63 -12.55 -1.31
C SER A 23 21.68 -13.38 -0.46
N HIS A 24 22.20 -14.47 0.11
CA HIS A 24 21.49 -15.28 1.10
C HIS A 24 21.17 -14.48 2.38
N ASN A 25 21.90 -13.40 2.66
CA ASN A 25 21.60 -12.52 3.80
C ASN A 25 20.27 -11.79 3.64
N THR A 26 19.85 -11.49 2.42
CA THR A 26 18.52 -10.93 2.13
C THR A 26 17.43 -11.90 2.58
N VAL A 27 17.58 -13.19 2.25
CA VAL A 27 16.65 -14.25 2.67
C VAL A 27 16.63 -14.39 4.20
N LYS A 28 17.80 -14.36 4.84
CA LYS A 28 17.93 -14.41 6.29
C LYS A 28 17.23 -13.25 6.99
N ASN A 29 17.35 -12.03 6.46
CA ASN A 29 16.69 -10.84 6.99
C ASN A 29 15.17 -10.91 6.80
N TRP A 30 14.70 -11.44 5.67
CA TRP A 30 13.27 -11.66 5.44
C TRP A 30 12.68 -12.71 6.39
N ILE A 31 13.39 -13.80 6.68
CA ILE A 31 12.96 -14.79 7.68
C ILE A 31 12.89 -14.15 9.08
N LYS A 32 13.91 -13.37 9.46
CA LYS A 32 13.90 -12.65 10.74
C LYS A 32 12.74 -11.65 10.85
N GLY A 33 12.49 -10.89 9.79
CA GLY A 33 11.37 -9.96 9.71
C GLY A 33 10.03 -10.69 9.82
N TYR A 34 9.88 -11.79 9.09
CA TYR A 34 8.68 -12.63 9.12
C TYR A 34 8.42 -13.23 10.51
N ARG A 35 9.46 -13.66 11.25
CA ARG A 35 9.27 -14.15 12.63
C ARG A 35 8.86 -13.06 13.60
N LYS A 36 9.22 -11.80 13.34
CA LYS A 36 8.94 -10.66 14.22
C LYS A 36 7.56 -10.04 13.98
N SER A 37 7.15 -9.92 12.72
CA SER A 37 5.92 -9.19 12.34
C SER A 37 5.10 -9.91 11.28
N GLY A 38 5.38 -11.20 11.03
CA GLY A 38 4.65 -11.99 10.05
C GLY A 38 4.69 -11.38 8.65
N ASN A 39 3.52 -11.34 8.01
CA ASN A 39 3.29 -10.69 6.73
C ASN A 39 3.48 -9.16 6.77
N GLU A 40 3.29 -8.50 7.92
CA GLU A 40 3.47 -7.05 8.05
C GLU A 40 4.93 -6.62 7.84
N ALA A 41 5.90 -7.53 8.00
CA ALA A 41 7.32 -7.24 7.73
C ALA A 41 7.59 -6.89 6.25
N PHE A 42 6.73 -7.31 5.33
CA PHE A 42 6.81 -7.01 3.90
C PHE A 42 5.92 -5.84 3.48
N ILE A 43 5.06 -5.36 4.39
CA ILE A 43 4.31 -4.13 4.17
C ILE A 43 5.33 -3.01 4.28
N ARG A 44 5.81 -2.54 3.13
CA ARG A 44 6.58 -1.32 3.02
C ARG A 44 5.66 -0.19 3.46
N ARG A 45 5.68 0.14 4.76
CA ARG A 45 5.16 1.44 5.20
C ARG A 45 6.03 2.46 4.51
N ARG A 46 5.52 3.04 3.43
CA ARG A 46 6.07 4.25 2.86
C ARG A 46 6.14 5.20 4.05
N LYS A 47 7.35 5.43 4.57
CA LYS A 47 7.57 6.58 5.43
C LYS A 47 7.36 7.75 4.49
N GLU A 48 6.13 8.23 4.41
CA GLU A 48 5.86 9.48 3.75
C GLU A 48 6.82 10.46 4.41
N LYS A 49 7.83 10.88 3.65
CA LYS A 49 8.56 12.08 4.04
C LYS A 49 7.47 13.12 4.09
N SER A 50 7.09 13.51 5.31
CA SER A 50 6.19 14.62 5.55
C SER A 50 6.85 15.84 4.91
N MET A 51 6.57 16.05 3.62
CA MET A 51 6.69 17.34 3.01
C MET A 51 5.57 18.12 3.64
N THR A 52 5.90 19.02 4.57
CA THR A 52 4.98 20.06 5.01
C THR A 52 4.57 20.81 3.74
N ARG A 53 3.42 20.45 3.16
CA ARG A 53 2.74 21.32 2.22
C ARG A 53 2.26 22.47 3.07
N SER A 54 2.85 23.64 2.85
CA SER A 54 2.29 24.90 3.28
C SER A 54 0.80 24.90 2.95
N ASP A 55 0.00 25.42 3.89
CA ASP A 55 -1.42 25.69 3.74
C ASP A 55 -1.77 26.15 2.31
N ASP A 56 -2.42 25.28 1.56
CA ASP A 56 -3.25 25.68 0.44
C ASP A 56 -4.61 25.05 0.68
N THR A 57 -5.39 25.82 1.43
CA THR A 57 -6.81 25.73 1.74
C THR A 57 -7.63 24.97 0.70
N HIS A 58 -8.23 23.86 1.11
CA HIS A 58 -9.44 23.33 0.48
C HIS A 58 -10.57 23.21 1.49
N GLU A 59 -10.81 24.31 2.23
CA GLU A 59 -12.01 24.49 3.01
C GLU A 59 -13.10 25.10 2.12
N ASN A 60 -13.81 24.30 1.31
CA ASN A 60 -15.09 24.76 0.80
C ASN A 60 -16.08 23.68 0.34
N GLU A 61 -15.73 22.38 0.39
CA GLU A 61 -16.72 21.33 0.10
C GLU A 61 -17.60 21.01 1.32
N ALA A 62 -17.12 21.31 2.53
CA ALA A 62 -17.78 20.91 3.78
C ALA A 62 -18.91 21.86 4.26
N ASN A 63 -19.11 23.01 3.61
CA ASN A 63 -20.12 24.02 4.01
C ASN A 63 -21.33 24.11 3.08
N MET A 64 -21.44 23.28 2.04
CA MET A 64 -22.62 23.28 1.18
C MET A 64 -23.76 22.50 1.82
N THR A 65 -24.95 23.09 1.81
CA THR A 65 -26.13 22.48 2.43
C THR A 65 -26.53 21.21 1.66
N PRO A 66 -27.16 20.22 2.32
CA PRO A 66 -27.56 18.96 1.67
C PRO A 66 -28.56 19.15 0.52
N GLU A 67 -29.19 20.32 0.40
CA GLU A 67 -30.04 20.68 -0.73
C GLU A 67 -29.24 21.03 -1.99
N GLU A 68 -28.15 21.79 -1.85
CA GLU A 68 -27.29 22.18 -2.96
C GLU A 68 -26.61 20.97 -3.59
N MET A 69 -26.13 20.04 -2.75
CA MET A 69 -25.56 18.76 -3.18
C MET A 69 -26.56 17.93 -4.00
N LYS A 70 -27.85 17.94 -3.63
CA LYS A 70 -28.91 17.24 -4.37
C LYS A 70 -29.23 17.90 -5.70
N ASN A 71 -29.15 19.22 -5.76
CA ASN A 71 -29.40 19.96 -6.99
C ASN A 71 -28.29 19.71 -8.02
N GLU A 72 -27.04 19.68 -7.56
CA GLU A 72 -25.89 19.33 -8.40
C GLU A 72 -25.99 17.89 -8.92
N LEU A 73 -26.33 16.93 -8.05
CA LEU A 73 -26.58 15.55 -8.47
C LEU A 73 -27.71 15.43 -9.51
N ARG A 74 -28.78 16.23 -9.38
CA ARG A 74 -29.87 16.24 -10.36
C ARG A 74 -29.42 16.78 -11.71
N TYR A 75 -28.66 17.86 -11.72
CA TYR A 75 -28.10 18.44 -12.93
C TYR A 75 -27.17 17.45 -13.65
N LEU A 76 -26.24 16.85 -12.92
CA LEU A 76 -25.30 15.84 -13.46
C LEU A 76 -26.01 14.58 -13.95
N ARG A 77 -27.10 14.15 -13.31
CA ARG A 77 -27.91 13.02 -13.80
C ARG A 77 -28.67 13.36 -15.08
N ALA A 78 -29.17 14.60 -15.21
CA ALA A 78 -29.85 15.05 -16.41
C ALA A 78 -28.89 15.20 -17.60
N GLU A 79 -27.67 15.67 -17.35
CA GLU A 79 -26.59 15.75 -18.35
C GLU A 79 -26.21 14.36 -18.87
N ASN A 80 -26.00 13.40 -17.96
CA ASN A 80 -25.63 12.02 -18.33
C ASN A 80 -26.77 11.26 -19.04
N ALA A 81 -28.03 11.58 -18.76
CA ALA A 81 -29.18 10.96 -19.43
C ALA A 81 -29.40 11.48 -20.86
N ARG A 82 -28.61 12.46 -21.32
CA ARG A 82 -28.66 13.01 -22.68
C ARG A 82 -27.70 12.34 -23.66
N ILE A 83 -26.99 11.29 -23.23
CA ILE A 83 -26.08 10.45 -24.06
C ILE A 83 -26.73 9.10 -24.34
#